data_AF-A0A941A7H8-F1
#
_entry.id   AF-A0A941A7H8-F1
#
_cell.length_a   1.000
_cell.length_b   1.000
_cell.length_c   1.000
_cell.angle_alpha   90.00
_cell.angle_beta   90.00
_cell.angle_gamma   90.00
#
_symmetry.space_group_name_H-M   'P 1'
#
loop_
_entity.id
_entity.type
_entity.pdbx_description
1 polymer ?
#
loop_
_entity_poly.entity_id
_entity_poly.type
_entity_poly.pdbx_seq_one_letter_code
_entity_poly.pdbx_strand_id
1 'polypeptide(L)'
;MNNHVKRFFAAFVLIAFLVLTTMSAPAWAAPAKNVILLMTDGTSSTHITLSRWYKGAPLALDDILVGGLRTYSADSLITDSAPAATAFATGFKSNSKFLGILPETTTTPGAPAISPDDQFKPVATVLEGAKLIGKSVGLVATSNIQHASPGGFSSHTPFRDRYPLIAKQQVYEDIDVVLSAGRQYMLPKALGGTRDDGINLIDVLKSHDYSVVNSRDEMLAFKGNKLWGLFAADAMQFEMDRKDLAPTEPSLAEMTRKAIDTLSQNEKGFFLFIEASKVDWAAHANDPVGVISDLLAYDDAVKVALDFAKMDGQTLVMAFADHGTGGISIGNKDFYKIYDKLPFEAVLGPLKKATYTGEGMDQVLGDNRSEFNIRLQMSQNYSIDDLTSDEITAIQKGPHKRAFAGVIGPMLSKRSAIGWIYTGHTGEDLFLYAYGPNKPTGLIQNTDIAKITAQSLGFDLAATDRQLFVDAAKAFAGIDALTRFDDSDPANPVLIVEKGILRASLPIDTNLMTVGKTTYRLPGITVQIAKTGKVYVPQKAIDLLKSNGW
;
A
#
# COMPACT_ATOMS: atom_id res chain seq x y z
N MET A 1 -10.22 -76.91 -9.47
CA MET A 1 -10.70 -75.52 -9.60
C MET A 1 -10.68 -75.13 -11.07
N ASN A 2 -11.86 -74.86 -11.64
CA ASN A 2 -12.10 -74.71 -13.07
C ASN A 2 -11.30 -73.56 -13.72
N ASN A 3 -10.77 -73.82 -14.93
CA ASN A 3 -10.00 -72.88 -15.74
C ASN A 3 -10.73 -71.56 -16.07
N HIS A 4 -12.05 -71.49 -15.85
CA HIS A 4 -12.84 -70.27 -15.99
C HIS A 4 -12.63 -69.26 -14.86
N VAL A 5 -12.27 -69.69 -13.64
CA VAL A 5 -12.06 -68.78 -12.49
C VAL A 5 -10.71 -68.07 -12.57
N LYS A 6 -9.69 -68.70 -13.14
CA LYS A 6 -8.35 -68.10 -13.33
C LYS A 6 -8.33 -66.99 -14.38
N ARG A 7 -9.17 -67.08 -15.43
CA ARG A 7 -9.26 -66.05 -16.48
C ARG A 7 -10.02 -64.79 -16.02
N PHE A 8 -11.00 -64.94 -15.12
CA PHE A 8 -11.70 -63.80 -14.53
C PHE A 8 -10.83 -63.02 -13.53
N PHE A 9 -10.00 -63.71 -12.74
CA PHE A 9 -9.08 -63.05 -11.81
C PHE A 9 -7.92 -62.32 -12.52
N ALA A 10 -7.39 -62.87 -13.62
CA ALA A 10 -6.35 -62.21 -14.40
C ALA A 10 -6.85 -60.94 -15.13
N ALA A 11 -8.10 -60.94 -15.59
CA ALA A 11 -8.71 -59.76 -16.22
C ALA A 11 -9.03 -58.65 -15.21
N PHE A 12 -9.44 -59.00 -13.98
CA PHE A 12 -9.71 -58.01 -12.94
C PHE A 12 -8.43 -57.39 -12.36
N VAL A 13 -7.34 -58.16 -12.27
CA VAL A 13 -6.04 -57.62 -11.84
C VAL A 13 -5.38 -56.77 -12.93
N LEU A 14 -5.58 -57.07 -14.22
CA LEU A 14 -5.11 -56.19 -15.30
C LEU A 14 -5.92 -54.90 -15.42
N ILE A 15 -7.24 -54.92 -15.18
CA ILE A 15 -8.07 -53.69 -15.19
C ILE A 15 -7.83 -52.87 -13.91
N ALA A 16 -7.54 -53.50 -12.77
CA ALA A 16 -7.13 -52.80 -11.55
C ALA A 16 -5.72 -52.18 -11.67
N PHE A 17 -4.81 -52.77 -12.46
CA PHE A 17 -3.50 -52.18 -12.76
C PHE A 17 -3.52 -51.15 -13.91
N LEU A 18 -4.52 -51.17 -14.79
CA LEU A 18 -4.66 -50.17 -15.86
C LEU A 18 -5.40 -48.88 -15.42
N VAL A 19 -5.98 -48.87 -14.21
CA VAL A 19 -6.59 -47.67 -13.60
C VAL A 19 -5.61 -46.97 -12.63
N LEU A 20 -4.42 -47.55 -12.39
CA LEU A 20 -3.30 -46.86 -11.76
C LEU A 20 -2.38 -46.25 -12.84
N THR A 21 -2.80 -45.14 -13.45
CA THR A 21 -1.93 -44.05 -13.97
C THR A 21 -2.78 -43.08 -14.80
N THR A 22 -3.41 -42.13 -14.13
CA THR A 22 -3.37 -40.68 -14.42
C THR A 22 -4.26 -39.98 -13.40
N MET A 23 -3.98 -40.16 -12.11
CA MET A 23 -4.21 -39.04 -11.20
C MET A 23 -3.09 -38.07 -11.54
N SER A 24 -3.31 -37.27 -12.59
CA SER A 24 -2.58 -36.02 -12.71
C SER A 24 -2.80 -35.34 -11.37
N ALA A 25 -1.75 -35.20 -10.55
CA ALA A 25 -1.75 -34.18 -9.51
C ALA A 25 -2.37 -32.95 -10.16
N PRO A 26 -3.33 -32.26 -9.50
CA PRO A 26 -3.98 -31.11 -10.13
C PRO A 26 -2.84 -30.28 -10.70
N ALA A 27 -2.81 -30.10 -12.03
CA ALA A 27 -1.76 -29.30 -12.63
C ALA A 27 -1.93 -27.95 -11.94
N TRP A 28 -1.02 -27.60 -11.02
CA TRP A 28 -1.05 -26.30 -10.38
C TRP A 28 -1.06 -25.32 -11.54
N ALA A 29 -2.15 -24.57 -11.68
CA ALA A 29 -2.29 -23.66 -12.81
C ALA A 29 -1.03 -22.79 -12.82
N ALA A 30 -0.47 -22.58 -14.01
CA ALA A 30 0.82 -21.92 -14.17
C ALA A 30 0.88 -20.62 -13.32
N PRO A 31 2.05 -20.29 -12.73
CA PRO A 31 2.25 -19.04 -12.00
C PRO A 31 1.68 -17.85 -12.79
N ALA A 32 1.06 -16.90 -12.10
CA ALA A 32 0.59 -15.68 -12.72
C ALA A 32 1.79 -14.92 -13.32
N LYS A 33 1.59 -14.35 -14.51
CA LYS A 33 2.60 -13.47 -15.10
C LYS A 33 2.69 -12.19 -14.30
N ASN A 34 1.54 -11.66 -13.89
CA ASN A 34 1.43 -10.41 -13.15
C ASN A 34 0.59 -10.57 -11.87
N VAL A 35 0.91 -9.78 -10.85
CA VAL A 35 0.06 -9.61 -9.67
C VAL A 35 -0.22 -8.12 -9.47
N ILE A 36 -1.51 -7.79 -9.33
CA ILE A 36 -1.98 -6.45 -8.97
C ILE A 36 -2.66 -6.53 -7.61
N LEU A 37 -2.13 -5.82 -6.64
CA LEU A 37 -2.76 -5.60 -5.34
C LEU A 37 -3.42 -4.23 -5.35
N LEU A 38 -4.71 -4.18 -5.07
CA LEU A 38 -5.44 -2.94 -4.83
C LEU A 38 -5.87 -2.90 -3.37
N MET A 39 -5.54 -1.81 -2.69
CA MET A 39 -5.87 -1.59 -1.29
C MET A 39 -6.65 -0.30 -1.13
N THR A 40 -7.69 -0.32 -0.31
CA THR A 40 -8.41 0.87 0.14
C THR A 40 -8.19 1.04 1.63
N ASP A 41 -7.53 2.12 2.04
CA ASP A 41 -7.17 2.38 3.45
C ASP A 41 -8.46 2.64 4.26
N GLY A 42 -8.61 2.01 5.43
CA GLY A 42 -9.69 2.30 6.38
C GLY A 42 -11.12 1.88 5.99
N THR A 43 -11.26 0.94 5.07
CA THR A 43 -12.57 0.54 4.51
C THR A 43 -13.17 -0.71 5.17
N SER A 44 -14.30 -0.53 5.86
CA SER A 44 -15.19 -1.62 6.29
C SER A 44 -16.27 -1.98 5.26
N SER A 45 -16.98 -3.09 5.47
CA SER A 45 -18.10 -3.53 4.61
C SER A 45 -19.24 -2.50 4.49
N THR A 46 -19.45 -1.69 5.53
CA THR A 46 -20.48 -0.64 5.50
C THR A 46 -20.08 0.54 4.61
N HIS A 47 -18.79 0.90 4.54
CA HIS A 47 -18.30 1.91 3.60
C HIS A 47 -18.58 1.50 2.14
N ILE A 48 -18.28 0.23 1.80
CA ILE A 48 -18.60 -0.37 0.49
C ILE A 48 -20.10 -0.29 0.22
N THR A 49 -20.91 -0.68 1.20
CA THR A 49 -22.37 -0.71 1.06
C THR A 49 -22.95 0.67 0.85
N LEU A 50 -22.51 1.67 1.62
CA LEU A 50 -22.93 3.06 1.45
C LEU A 50 -22.61 3.58 0.04
N SER A 51 -21.40 3.34 -0.45
CA SER A 51 -20.96 3.82 -1.76
C SER A 51 -21.69 3.11 -2.90
N ARG A 52 -21.98 1.81 -2.78
CA ARG A 52 -22.84 1.07 -3.72
C ARG A 52 -24.23 1.69 -3.82
N TRP A 53 -24.84 2.00 -2.68
CA TRP A 53 -26.13 2.67 -2.64
C TRP A 53 -26.08 4.08 -3.23
N TYR A 54 -25.04 4.85 -2.92
CA TYR A 54 -24.81 6.16 -3.51
C TYR A 54 -24.76 6.10 -5.04
N LYS A 55 -23.93 5.19 -5.58
CA LYS A 55 -23.78 4.93 -7.02
C LYS A 55 -25.11 4.49 -7.67
N GLY A 56 -25.93 3.72 -6.95
CA GLY A 56 -27.19 3.19 -7.46
C GLY A 56 -27.03 2.04 -8.47
N ALA A 57 -25.84 1.43 -8.51
CA ALA A 57 -25.49 0.30 -9.38
C ALA A 57 -24.41 -0.57 -8.70
N PRO A 58 -24.20 -1.82 -9.15
CA PRO A 58 -23.10 -2.65 -8.66
C PRO A 58 -21.73 -1.98 -8.79
N LEU A 59 -20.85 -2.29 -7.84
CA LEU A 59 -19.43 -1.96 -7.87
C LEU A 59 -18.67 -3.00 -8.70
N ALA A 60 -17.56 -2.64 -9.33
CA ALA A 60 -16.67 -3.61 -9.98
C ALA A 60 -16.13 -4.65 -8.98
N LEU A 61 -15.98 -4.25 -7.72
CA LEU A 61 -15.67 -5.14 -6.60
C LEU A 61 -16.70 -6.27 -6.42
N ASP A 62 -17.99 -6.02 -6.69
CA ASP A 62 -19.06 -6.99 -6.40
C ASP A 62 -18.90 -8.30 -7.19
N ASP A 63 -18.36 -8.22 -8.41
CA ASP A 63 -18.12 -9.36 -9.30
C ASP A 63 -17.02 -10.32 -8.81
N ILE A 64 -16.17 -9.86 -7.89
CA ILE A 64 -14.93 -10.54 -7.51
C ILE A 64 -14.83 -10.79 -6.01
N LEU A 65 -15.92 -10.67 -5.25
CA LEU A 65 -15.95 -11.00 -3.82
C LEU A 65 -15.75 -12.51 -3.60
N VAL A 66 -14.75 -12.88 -2.80
CA VAL A 66 -14.34 -14.29 -2.61
C VAL A 66 -14.25 -14.74 -1.16
N GLY A 67 -14.31 -13.82 -0.19
CA GLY A 67 -14.26 -14.17 1.22
C GLY A 67 -13.94 -13.02 2.15
N GLY A 68 -13.18 -13.32 3.21
CA GLY A 68 -12.83 -12.37 4.27
C GLY A 68 -11.34 -12.29 4.51
N LEU A 69 -10.91 -11.20 5.14
CA LEU A 69 -9.51 -10.90 5.43
C LEU A 69 -9.35 -10.41 6.87
N ARG A 70 -8.48 -11.07 7.63
CA ARG A 70 -8.17 -10.71 9.01
C ARG A 70 -6.91 -9.87 9.12
N THR A 71 -6.96 -8.74 9.81
CA THR A 71 -5.92 -7.72 9.71
C THR A 71 -5.19 -7.30 11.00
N TYR A 72 -5.42 -7.92 12.15
CA TYR A 72 -4.71 -7.60 13.41
C TYR A 72 -3.17 -7.57 13.27
N SER A 73 -2.47 -6.82 14.13
CA SER A 73 -1.00 -6.68 14.16
C SER A 73 -0.34 -7.62 15.20
N ALA A 74 0.99 -7.60 15.35
CA ALA A 74 1.66 -8.45 16.35
C ALA A 74 1.32 -8.05 17.81
N ASP A 75 0.88 -6.81 18.01
CA ASP A 75 0.68 -6.17 19.31
C ASP A 75 -0.72 -5.60 19.55
N SER A 76 -1.63 -5.68 18.58
CA SER A 76 -2.95 -5.09 18.69
C SER A 76 -3.99 -5.87 17.89
N LEU A 77 -5.20 -5.97 18.45
CA LEU A 77 -6.37 -6.49 17.74
C LEU A 77 -6.88 -5.53 16.67
N ILE A 78 -6.53 -4.25 16.79
CA ILE A 78 -6.82 -3.19 15.83
C ILE A 78 -5.49 -2.76 15.22
N THR A 79 -5.30 -3.04 13.94
CA THR A 79 -4.05 -2.70 13.26
C THR A 79 -3.99 -1.24 12.89
N ASP A 80 -2.76 -0.75 12.81
CA ASP A 80 -2.39 0.47 12.12
C ASP A 80 -2.04 0.14 10.65
N SER A 81 -2.04 1.09 9.72
CA SER A 81 -1.73 0.85 8.29
C SER A 81 -0.31 0.30 8.09
N ALA A 82 0.68 0.76 8.88
CA ALA A 82 2.07 0.33 8.80
C ALA A 82 2.29 -1.19 9.04
N PRO A 83 1.85 -1.78 10.18
CA PRO A 83 1.92 -3.23 10.37
C PRO A 83 1.02 -4.02 9.42
N ALA A 84 -0.10 -3.46 8.97
CA ALA A 84 -0.96 -4.12 7.98
C ALA A 84 -0.24 -4.23 6.62
N ALA A 85 0.30 -3.12 6.11
CA ALA A 85 1.11 -3.07 4.90
C ALA A 85 2.34 -3.97 4.99
N THR A 86 3.04 -3.96 6.12
CA THR A 86 4.15 -4.89 6.36
C THR A 86 3.69 -6.35 6.25
N ALA A 87 2.52 -6.71 6.79
CA ALA A 87 1.98 -8.06 6.65
C ALA A 87 1.63 -8.42 5.20
N PHE A 88 0.99 -7.50 4.46
CA PHE A 88 0.66 -7.69 3.04
C PHE A 88 1.90 -7.79 2.15
N ALA A 89 2.98 -7.10 2.52
CA ALA A 89 4.21 -7.06 1.75
C ALA A 89 5.16 -8.22 2.06
N THR A 90 5.24 -8.66 3.31
CA THR A 90 6.34 -9.56 3.79
C THR A 90 5.84 -10.92 4.25
N GLY A 91 4.55 -11.04 4.57
CA GLY A 91 3.99 -12.26 5.16
C GLY A 91 4.26 -12.41 6.66
N PHE A 92 4.80 -11.38 7.31
CA PHE A 92 5.01 -11.33 8.76
C PHE A 92 4.12 -10.28 9.43
N LYS A 93 3.56 -10.63 10.60
CA LYS A 93 2.93 -9.63 11.48
C LYS A 93 4.03 -8.71 12.03
N SER A 94 3.71 -7.43 12.22
CA SER A 94 4.64 -6.45 12.80
C SER A 94 3.97 -5.60 13.88
N ASN A 95 4.75 -4.77 14.60
CA ASN A 95 4.23 -3.83 15.59
C ASN A 95 3.72 -2.54 14.93
N SER A 96 2.90 -1.79 15.67
CA SER A 96 2.45 -0.46 15.23
C SER A 96 3.61 0.43 14.78
N LYS A 97 3.41 1.18 13.69
CA LYS A 97 4.39 2.10 13.06
C LYS A 97 5.57 1.47 12.31
N PHE A 98 5.72 0.14 12.34
CA PHE A 98 6.86 -0.52 11.68
C PHE A 98 6.56 -0.78 10.20
N LEU A 99 7.54 -0.52 9.35
CA LEU A 99 7.51 -0.76 7.91
C LEU A 99 8.58 -1.79 7.55
N GLY A 100 8.21 -2.89 6.89
CA GLY A 100 9.16 -3.86 6.31
C GLY A 100 10.08 -4.56 7.32
N ILE A 101 9.76 -4.56 8.61
CA ILE A 101 10.57 -5.18 9.66
C ILE A 101 9.74 -6.09 10.57
N LEU A 102 10.41 -7.09 11.13
CA LEU A 102 9.86 -7.97 12.16
C LEU A 102 9.54 -7.22 13.45
N PRO A 103 8.58 -7.73 14.25
CA PRO A 103 8.13 -7.06 15.46
C PRO A 103 9.24 -7.03 16.52
N GLU A 104 9.18 -6.05 17.42
CA GLU A 104 9.87 -6.05 18.71
C GLU A 104 9.24 -7.07 19.65
N THR A 105 7.91 -7.10 19.72
CA THR A 105 7.16 -8.00 20.61
C THR A 105 5.93 -8.56 19.94
N THR A 106 5.50 -9.72 20.41
CA THR A 106 4.24 -10.34 20.01
C THR A 106 3.36 -10.52 21.25
N THR A 107 2.28 -9.76 21.34
CA THR A 107 1.34 -9.82 22.47
C THR A 107 -0.06 -10.27 22.04
N THR A 108 -0.38 -10.22 20.74
CA THR A 108 -1.67 -10.65 20.23
C THR A 108 -1.83 -12.18 20.31
N PRO A 109 -2.90 -12.70 20.94
CA PRO A 109 -3.13 -14.14 21.02
C PRO A 109 -3.17 -14.81 19.63
N GLY A 110 -2.42 -15.90 19.48
CA GLY A 110 -2.34 -16.65 18.22
C GLY A 110 -1.42 -16.05 17.15
N ALA A 111 -0.82 -14.89 17.37
CA ALA A 111 0.26 -14.40 16.52
C ALA A 111 1.55 -15.23 16.75
N PRO A 112 2.35 -15.50 15.70
CA PRO A 112 3.63 -16.22 15.86
C PRO A 112 4.58 -15.46 16.78
N ALA A 113 5.17 -16.16 17.75
CA ALA A 113 6.15 -15.56 18.65
C ALA A 113 7.41 -15.09 17.90
N ILE A 114 7.96 -13.96 18.32
CA ILE A 114 9.22 -13.43 17.80
C ILE A 114 10.42 -13.92 18.62
N SER A 115 11.47 -14.37 17.94
CA SER A 115 12.76 -14.68 18.57
C SER A 115 13.50 -13.38 18.94
N PRO A 116 14.19 -13.31 20.10
CA PRO A 116 15.02 -12.15 20.45
C PRO A 116 16.05 -11.77 19.37
N ASP A 117 16.59 -12.76 18.65
CA ASP A 117 17.58 -12.51 17.59
C ASP A 117 17.00 -11.84 16.34
N ASP A 118 15.70 -12.04 16.10
CA ASP A 118 14.97 -11.57 14.92
C ASP A 118 14.19 -10.26 15.17
N GLN A 119 14.17 -9.75 16.40
CA GLN A 119 13.49 -8.49 16.71
C GLN A 119 14.01 -7.35 15.84
N PHE A 120 13.07 -6.58 15.26
CA PHE A 120 13.32 -5.46 14.34
C PHE A 120 14.07 -5.80 13.04
N LYS A 121 14.33 -7.07 12.75
CA LYS A 121 15.07 -7.47 11.55
C LYS A 121 14.28 -7.07 10.29
N PRO A 122 14.91 -6.44 9.29
CA PRO A 122 14.27 -6.22 8.00
C PRO A 122 14.00 -7.54 7.28
N VAL A 123 12.85 -7.59 6.62
CA VAL A 123 12.37 -8.74 5.86
C VAL A 123 11.92 -8.29 4.48
N ALA A 124 12.17 -9.13 3.50
CA ALA A 124 11.90 -8.88 2.10
C ALA A 124 10.42 -8.76 1.84
N THR A 125 10.12 -7.80 0.99
CA THR A 125 8.80 -7.53 0.45
C THR A 125 8.60 -8.30 -0.84
N VAL A 126 7.34 -8.51 -1.21
CA VAL A 126 6.97 -9.06 -2.52
C VAL A 126 7.41 -8.17 -3.68
N LEU A 127 7.58 -6.86 -3.46
CA LEU A 127 8.12 -5.92 -4.43
C LEU A 127 9.58 -6.27 -4.72
N GLU A 128 10.41 -6.35 -3.68
CA GLU A 128 11.83 -6.69 -3.83
C GLU A 128 12.01 -8.09 -4.45
N GLY A 129 11.22 -9.07 -4.00
CA GLY A 129 11.23 -10.42 -4.54
C GLY A 129 10.87 -10.48 -6.03
N ALA A 130 9.83 -9.76 -6.46
CA ALA A 130 9.46 -9.65 -7.87
C ALA A 130 10.59 -9.01 -8.71
N LYS A 131 11.21 -7.95 -8.18
CA LYS A 131 12.33 -7.28 -8.84
C LYS A 131 13.57 -8.20 -8.98
N LEU A 132 13.91 -8.98 -7.94
CA LEU A 132 15.04 -9.92 -7.98
C LEU A 132 14.91 -10.97 -9.08
N ILE A 133 13.69 -11.42 -9.39
CA ILE A 133 13.46 -12.37 -10.49
C ILE A 133 13.31 -11.68 -11.85
N GLY A 134 13.51 -10.36 -11.91
CA GLY A 134 13.55 -9.55 -13.13
C GLY A 134 12.18 -9.12 -13.64
N LYS A 135 11.13 -9.18 -12.83
CA LYS A 135 9.83 -8.57 -13.13
C LYS A 135 9.91 -7.07 -12.88
N SER A 136 9.06 -6.31 -13.56
CA SER A 136 8.91 -4.88 -13.26
C SER A 136 8.04 -4.66 -12.03
N VAL A 137 8.26 -3.56 -11.32
CA VAL A 137 7.55 -3.26 -10.08
C VAL A 137 7.02 -1.83 -10.05
N GLY A 138 5.86 -1.63 -9.44
CA GLY A 138 5.32 -0.29 -9.27
C GLY A 138 4.44 -0.06 -8.06
N LEU A 139 4.34 1.20 -7.67
CA LEU A 139 3.53 1.72 -6.58
C LEU A 139 2.67 2.89 -7.08
N VAL A 140 1.38 2.85 -6.74
CA VAL A 140 0.42 3.93 -7.02
C VAL A 140 -0.34 4.26 -5.74
N ALA A 141 -0.46 5.53 -5.38
CA ALA A 141 -1.19 5.95 -4.18
C ALA A 141 -1.72 7.39 -4.31
N THR A 142 -2.87 7.70 -3.72
CA THR A 142 -3.43 9.07 -3.71
C THR A 142 -2.88 9.94 -2.58
N SER A 143 -2.31 9.36 -1.51
CA SER A 143 -1.51 10.10 -0.52
C SER A 143 -0.08 10.32 -1.02
N ASN A 144 0.81 10.83 -0.16
CA ASN A 144 2.25 10.85 -0.44
C ASN A 144 2.82 9.43 -0.53
N ILE A 145 3.77 9.18 -1.44
CA ILE A 145 4.35 7.83 -1.65
C ILE A 145 5.09 7.29 -0.41
N GLN A 146 5.52 8.16 0.49
CA GLN A 146 6.21 7.78 1.73
C GLN A 146 5.24 7.37 2.84
N HIS A 147 3.92 7.47 2.61
CA HIS A 147 2.93 7.05 3.59
C HIS A 147 3.07 5.55 3.89
N ALA A 148 2.46 5.11 4.99
CA ALA A 148 2.76 3.79 5.55
C ALA A 148 2.45 2.62 4.62
N SER A 149 1.37 2.71 3.84
CA SER A 149 0.98 1.61 2.96
C SER A 149 2.00 1.37 1.85
N PRO A 150 2.28 2.34 0.94
CA PRO A 150 3.39 2.17 -0.01
C PRO A 150 4.74 1.98 0.68
N GLY A 151 4.98 2.64 1.82
CA GLY A 151 6.19 2.48 2.62
C GLY A 151 6.41 1.04 3.11
N GLY A 152 5.35 0.32 3.46
CA GLY A 152 5.45 -1.07 3.91
C GLY A 152 5.90 -2.04 2.81
N PHE A 153 5.71 -1.67 1.55
CA PHE A 153 6.18 -2.42 0.37
C PHE A 153 7.56 -1.99 -0.13
N SER A 154 8.16 -0.93 0.43
CA SER A 154 9.32 -0.28 -0.17
C SER A 154 10.31 0.35 0.81
N SER A 155 10.16 0.07 2.11
CA SER A 155 11.06 0.59 3.13
C SER A 155 11.10 -0.29 4.39
N HIS A 156 12.19 -0.16 5.12
CA HIS A 156 12.51 -0.93 6.32
C HIS A 156 12.88 0.03 7.45
N THR A 157 11.94 0.29 8.36
CA THR A 157 12.15 1.24 9.46
C THR A 157 11.13 1.01 10.58
N PRO A 158 11.51 1.22 11.86
CA PRO A 158 10.55 1.23 12.97
C PRO A 158 9.73 2.53 13.04
N PHE A 159 9.88 3.45 12.08
CA PHE A 159 9.28 4.79 12.12
C PHE A 159 8.57 5.13 10.80
N ARG A 160 7.24 4.91 10.74
CA ARG A 160 6.41 5.28 9.58
C ARG A 160 6.36 6.77 9.25
N ASP A 161 6.73 7.65 10.18
CA ASP A 161 6.66 9.11 10.05
C ASP A 161 7.96 9.74 9.52
N ARG A 162 9.02 8.93 9.30
CA ARG A 162 10.31 9.39 8.78
C ARG A 162 10.29 9.48 7.25
N TYR A 163 9.40 10.30 6.69
CA TYR A 163 9.20 10.40 5.24
C TYR A 163 10.47 10.71 4.44
N PRO A 164 11.40 11.60 4.85
CA PRO A 164 12.67 11.77 4.14
C PRO A 164 13.53 10.49 4.08
N LEU A 165 13.54 9.67 5.14
CA LEU A 165 14.25 8.38 5.16
C LEU A 165 13.56 7.40 4.20
N ILE A 166 12.24 7.27 4.31
CA ILE A 166 11.44 6.38 3.45
C ILE A 166 11.61 6.77 1.97
N ALA A 167 11.55 8.06 1.64
CA ALA A 167 11.79 8.56 0.29
C ALA A 167 13.17 8.16 -0.26
N LYS A 168 14.20 8.19 0.59
CA LYS A 168 15.56 7.80 0.20
C LYS A 168 15.60 6.31 -0.14
N GLN A 169 15.08 5.46 0.73
CA GLN A 169 14.98 4.02 0.48
C GLN A 169 14.22 3.75 -0.82
N GLN A 170 13.03 4.34 -1.01
CA GLN A 170 12.21 4.16 -2.21
C GLN A 170 12.92 4.52 -3.53
N VAL A 171 13.76 5.56 -3.54
CA VAL A 171 14.56 5.92 -4.73
C VAL A 171 15.64 4.88 -5.01
N TYR A 172 16.28 4.36 -3.97
CA TYR A 172 17.33 3.35 -4.11
C TYR A 172 16.81 1.91 -4.20
N GLU A 173 15.51 1.69 -3.99
CA GLU A 173 14.80 0.47 -4.38
C GLU A 173 14.61 0.35 -5.90
N ASP A 174 15.04 1.34 -6.70
CA ASP A 174 14.92 1.39 -8.18
C ASP A 174 13.58 0.82 -8.69
N ILE A 175 12.46 1.30 -8.13
CA ILE A 175 11.08 0.93 -8.49
C ILE A 175 10.78 1.45 -9.91
N ASP A 176 10.28 0.63 -10.84
CA ASP A 176 10.13 1.07 -12.24
C ASP A 176 9.08 2.17 -12.41
N VAL A 177 7.94 2.05 -11.72
CA VAL A 177 6.85 3.03 -11.79
C VAL A 177 6.38 3.46 -10.41
N VAL A 178 6.45 4.74 -10.12
CA VAL A 178 5.85 5.37 -8.94
C VAL A 178 4.90 6.47 -9.40
N LEU A 179 3.63 6.44 -9.01
CA LEU A 179 2.65 7.47 -9.35
C LEU A 179 1.88 7.89 -8.11
N SER A 180 2.21 9.05 -7.55
CA SER A 180 1.68 9.47 -6.25
C SER A 180 1.95 10.97 -6.01
N ALA A 181 1.80 11.42 -4.77
CA ALA A 181 2.25 12.73 -4.32
C ALA A 181 3.49 12.63 -3.41
N GLY A 182 3.74 13.62 -2.55
CA GLY A 182 4.86 13.62 -1.60
C GLY A 182 6.12 14.34 -2.10
N ARG A 183 6.00 15.27 -3.05
CA ARG A 183 7.14 16.01 -3.63
C ARG A 183 7.99 16.70 -2.57
N GLN A 184 7.41 17.19 -1.47
CA GLN A 184 8.14 17.90 -0.42
C GLN A 184 9.15 17.01 0.33
N TYR A 185 8.98 15.70 0.31
CA TYR A 185 9.88 14.74 0.98
C TYR A 185 11.07 14.33 0.10
N MET A 186 11.04 14.72 -1.17
CA MET A 186 12.09 14.48 -2.15
C MET A 186 13.14 15.60 -2.21
N LEU A 187 12.80 16.77 -1.65
CA LEU A 187 13.57 18.01 -1.81
C LEU A 187 14.23 18.46 -0.50
N PRO A 188 15.44 19.04 -0.54
CA PRO A 188 16.04 19.69 0.61
C PRO A 188 15.26 20.94 1.02
N LYS A 189 15.38 21.36 2.28
CA LYS A 189 14.75 22.59 2.81
C LYS A 189 15.03 23.83 1.95
N ALA A 190 16.25 23.95 1.42
CA ALA A 190 16.66 25.06 0.54
C ALA A 190 15.85 25.14 -0.78
N LEU A 191 15.22 24.03 -1.20
CA LEU A 191 14.37 23.96 -2.39
C LEU A 191 12.88 23.82 -2.04
N GLY A 192 12.49 24.21 -0.82
CA GLY A 192 11.10 24.16 -0.36
C GLY A 192 10.61 22.77 0.04
N GLY A 193 11.53 21.83 0.27
CA GLY A 193 11.20 20.51 0.82
C GLY A 193 11.45 20.38 2.32
N THR A 194 11.57 19.14 2.77
CA THR A 194 11.66 18.78 4.20
C THR A 194 12.94 18.04 4.56
N ARG A 195 13.78 17.68 3.57
CA ARG A 195 15.00 16.90 3.83
C ARG A 195 16.09 17.73 4.48
N ASP A 196 16.76 17.12 5.44
CA ASP A 196 17.87 17.69 6.22
C ASP A 196 19.26 17.29 5.71
N ASP A 197 19.35 16.32 4.81
CA ASP A 197 20.61 15.77 4.29
C ASP A 197 21.18 16.54 3.09
N GLY A 198 20.51 17.61 2.65
CA GLY A 198 20.90 18.41 1.50
C GLY A 198 20.74 17.70 0.15
N ILE A 199 20.22 16.46 0.12
CA ILE A 199 20.08 15.67 -1.10
C ILE A 199 18.79 16.04 -1.82
N ASN A 200 18.90 16.32 -3.13
CA ASN A 200 17.74 16.38 -4.02
C ASN A 200 17.50 15.00 -4.65
N LEU A 201 16.52 14.26 -4.14
CA LEU A 201 16.19 12.93 -4.65
C LEU A 201 15.60 12.93 -6.05
N ILE A 202 15.03 14.05 -6.51
CA ILE A 202 14.58 14.19 -7.90
C ILE A 202 15.78 14.17 -8.86
N ASP A 203 16.91 14.77 -8.46
CA ASP A 203 18.12 14.75 -9.29
C ASP A 203 18.77 13.35 -9.27
N VAL A 204 18.72 12.65 -8.14
CA VAL A 204 19.13 11.23 -8.05
C VAL A 204 18.31 10.37 -9.00
N LEU A 205 16.98 10.49 -9.01
CA LEU A 205 16.11 9.78 -9.94
C LEU A 205 16.48 10.05 -11.41
N LYS A 206 16.70 11.33 -11.78
CA LYS A 206 17.12 11.68 -13.14
C LYS A 206 18.46 11.05 -13.51
N SER A 207 19.42 11.01 -12.59
CA SER A 207 20.69 10.30 -12.78
C SER A 207 20.56 8.78 -12.91
N HIS A 208 19.39 8.22 -12.55
CA HIS A 208 19.03 6.80 -12.65
C HIS A 208 18.10 6.54 -13.88
N ASP A 209 18.06 7.49 -14.82
CA ASP A 209 17.29 7.46 -16.06
C ASP A 209 15.76 7.47 -15.87
N TYR A 210 15.28 8.04 -14.76
CA TYR A 210 13.84 8.25 -14.56
C TYR A 210 13.35 9.51 -15.25
N SER A 211 12.17 9.41 -15.85
CA SER A 211 11.35 10.59 -16.14
C SER A 211 10.55 10.96 -14.91
N VAL A 212 10.73 12.19 -14.41
CA VAL A 212 9.98 12.73 -13.28
C VAL A 212 8.90 13.68 -13.82
N VAL A 213 7.63 13.36 -13.59
CA VAL A 213 6.46 14.13 -14.05
C VAL A 213 5.68 14.68 -12.86
N ASN A 214 5.04 15.83 -13.02
CA ASN A 214 4.30 16.50 -11.94
C ASN A 214 2.85 16.85 -12.31
N SER A 215 2.37 16.41 -13.48
CA SER A 215 0.98 16.64 -13.90
C SER A 215 0.40 15.44 -14.63
N ARG A 216 -0.93 15.39 -14.68
CA ARG A 216 -1.73 14.43 -15.44
C ARG A 216 -1.29 14.39 -16.91
N ASP A 217 -1.13 15.54 -17.55
CA ASP A 217 -0.81 15.61 -18.97
C ASP A 217 0.61 15.12 -19.27
N GLU A 218 1.58 15.46 -18.42
CA GLU A 218 2.95 14.91 -18.51
C GLU A 218 2.95 13.38 -18.32
N MET A 219 2.18 12.87 -17.36
CA MET A 219 2.02 11.44 -17.12
C MET A 219 1.42 10.72 -18.34
N LEU A 220 0.35 11.26 -18.92
CA LEU A 220 -0.29 10.68 -20.10
C LEU A 220 0.64 10.71 -21.32
N ALA A 221 1.39 11.79 -21.50
CA ALA A 221 2.35 11.95 -22.59
C ALA A 221 3.59 11.05 -22.47
N PHE A 222 3.96 10.63 -21.24
CA PHE A 222 5.16 9.83 -21.01
C PHE A 222 5.24 8.56 -21.88
N LYS A 223 6.43 8.28 -22.40
CA LYS A 223 6.81 7.03 -23.06
C LYS A 223 8.16 6.59 -22.50
N GLY A 224 8.27 5.33 -22.11
CA GLY A 224 9.48 4.78 -21.51
C GLY A 224 9.14 3.73 -20.46
N ASN A 225 10.16 3.31 -19.69
CA ASN A 225 10.02 2.19 -18.74
C ASN A 225 10.18 2.62 -17.27
N LYS A 226 10.78 3.79 -17.02
CA LYS A 226 11.05 4.33 -15.68
C LYS A 226 10.35 5.66 -15.46
N LEU A 227 9.31 5.65 -14.65
CA LEU A 227 8.41 6.79 -14.44
C LEU A 227 8.25 7.08 -12.95
N TRP A 228 8.44 8.34 -12.58
CA TRP A 228 8.17 8.82 -11.23
C TRP A 228 7.26 10.06 -11.28
N GLY A 229 5.99 9.87 -10.96
CA GLY A 229 4.97 10.92 -10.87
C GLY A 229 4.83 11.47 -9.45
N LEU A 230 4.94 12.79 -9.29
CA LEU A 230 4.77 13.53 -8.04
C LEU A 230 3.74 14.66 -8.24
N PHE A 231 2.47 14.35 -8.06
CA PHE A 231 1.37 15.22 -8.48
C PHE A 231 0.97 16.30 -7.45
N ALA A 232 1.38 16.14 -6.19
CA ALA A 232 1.18 17.14 -5.14
C ALA A 232 2.36 17.21 -4.17
N ALA A 233 2.43 18.30 -3.40
CA ALA A 233 3.48 18.49 -2.39
C ALA A 233 3.41 17.45 -1.27
N ASP A 234 2.19 17.16 -0.80
CA ASP A 234 1.91 16.19 0.26
C ASP A 234 1.00 15.07 -0.24
N ALA A 235 -0.31 15.14 0.01
CA ALA A 235 -1.32 14.26 -0.58
C ALA A 235 -2.08 14.94 -1.72
N MET A 236 -2.66 14.14 -2.61
CA MET A 236 -3.56 14.59 -3.66
C MET A 236 -4.93 15.02 -3.08
N GLN A 237 -5.73 15.71 -3.88
CA GLN A 237 -7.11 16.04 -3.52
C GLN A 237 -7.98 14.79 -3.48
N PHE A 238 -9.09 14.85 -2.74
CA PHE A 238 -10.15 13.82 -2.86
C PHE A 238 -10.71 13.83 -4.29
N GLU A 239 -11.16 12.67 -4.77
CA GLU A 239 -11.62 12.53 -6.16
C GLU A 239 -12.74 13.53 -6.52
N MET A 240 -13.70 13.74 -5.62
CA MET A 240 -14.79 14.70 -5.79
C MET A 240 -14.30 16.14 -5.93
N ASP A 241 -13.26 16.51 -5.17
CA ASP A 241 -12.73 17.88 -5.14
C ASP A 241 -11.74 18.14 -6.28
N ARG A 242 -11.10 17.09 -6.79
CA ARG A 242 -9.94 17.13 -7.71
C ARG A 242 -10.21 17.99 -8.95
N LYS A 243 -11.38 17.86 -9.56
CA LYS A 243 -11.71 18.57 -10.81
C LYS A 243 -11.59 20.09 -10.66
N ASP A 244 -12.04 20.63 -9.54
CA ASP A 244 -12.12 22.08 -9.33
C ASP A 244 -10.89 22.62 -8.60
N LEU A 245 -10.35 21.84 -7.65
CA LEU A 245 -9.26 22.29 -6.77
C LEU A 245 -7.86 21.87 -7.25
N ALA A 246 -7.75 20.80 -8.05
CA ALA A 246 -6.48 20.32 -8.59
C ALA A 246 -6.64 19.64 -9.96
N PRO A 247 -7.09 20.36 -11.01
CA PRO A 247 -7.38 19.77 -12.33
C PRO A 247 -6.16 19.16 -13.03
N THR A 248 -4.95 19.47 -12.57
CA THR A 248 -3.69 18.90 -13.08
C THR A 248 -3.33 17.57 -12.42
N GLU A 249 -4.02 17.15 -11.36
CA GLU A 249 -3.82 15.85 -10.73
C GLU A 249 -4.55 14.74 -11.52
N PRO A 250 -3.89 13.61 -11.81
CA PRO A 250 -4.56 12.45 -12.40
C PRO A 250 -5.50 11.78 -11.38
N SER A 251 -6.53 11.10 -11.87
CA SER A 251 -7.33 10.19 -11.04
C SER A 251 -6.55 8.91 -10.71
N LEU A 252 -6.98 8.19 -9.67
CA LEU A 252 -6.43 6.87 -9.33
C LEU A 252 -6.56 5.87 -10.48
N ALA A 253 -7.68 5.89 -11.21
CA ALA A 253 -7.90 5.04 -12.38
C ALA A 253 -6.93 5.36 -13.53
N GLU A 254 -6.62 6.65 -13.77
CA GLU A 254 -5.63 7.07 -14.77
C GLU A 254 -4.21 6.66 -14.38
N MET A 255 -3.83 6.84 -13.11
CA MET A 255 -2.54 6.37 -12.60
C MET A 255 -2.42 4.84 -12.70
N THR A 256 -3.48 4.12 -12.34
CA THR A 256 -3.54 2.65 -12.44
C THR A 256 -3.32 2.19 -13.88
N ARG A 257 -4.07 2.77 -14.83
CA ARG A 257 -3.92 2.45 -16.26
C ARG A 257 -2.49 2.74 -16.74
N LYS A 258 -1.93 3.89 -16.36
CA LYS A 258 -0.59 4.28 -16.77
C LYS A 258 0.48 3.33 -16.24
N ALA A 259 0.36 2.91 -14.98
CA ALA A 259 1.28 1.96 -14.38
C ALA A 259 1.21 0.61 -15.10
N ILE A 260 0.01 0.08 -15.34
CA ILE A 260 -0.18 -1.17 -16.09
C ILE A 260 0.41 -1.06 -17.50
N ASP A 261 0.10 0.01 -18.25
CA ASP A 261 0.60 0.22 -19.62
C ASP A 261 2.14 0.24 -19.68
N THR A 262 2.78 0.81 -18.66
CA THR A 262 4.24 0.94 -18.57
C THR A 262 4.90 -0.37 -18.13
N LEU A 263 4.39 -1.01 -17.07
CA LEU A 263 4.96 -2.21 -16.47
C LEU A 263 4.74 -3.47 -17.33
N SER A 264 3.60 -3.54 -18.04
CA SER A 264 3.25 -4.68 -18.91
C SER A 264 4.18 -4.85 -20.12
N GLN A 265 5.04 -3.87 -20.42
CA GLN A 265 6.08 -3.97 -21.45
C GLN A 265 7.15 -5.01 -21.09
N ASN A 266 7.31 -5.35 -19.81
CA ASN A 266 8.25 -6.40 -19.39
C ASN A 266 7.66 -7.79 -19.68
N GLU A 267 8.30 -8.54 -20.57
CA GLU A 267 7.88 -9.89 -20.96
C GLU A 267 7.85 -10.88 -19.78
N LYS A 268 8.63 -10.65 -18.73
CA LYS A 268 8.60 -11.44 -17.49
C LYS A 268 7.39 -11.14 -16.61
N GLY A 269 6.66 -10.06 -16.90
CA GLY A 269 5.51 -9.58 -16.12
C GLY A 269 5.90 -8.60 -15.02
N PHE A 270 4.93 -8.30 -14.14
CA PHE A 270 5.09 -7.27 -13.12
C PHE A 270 4.37 -7.53 -11.80
N PHE A 271 4.80 -6.82 -10.77
CA PHE A 271 4.07 -6.63 -9.52
C PHE A 271 3.64 -5.16 -9.41
N LEU A 272 2.39 -4.91 -9.03
CA LEU A 272 1.86 -3.55 -8.88
C LEU A 272 1.01 -3.47 -7.60
N PHE A 273 1.34 -2.51 -6.74
CA PHE A 273 0.52 -2.14 -5.58
C PHE A 273 -0.15 -0.77 -5.83
N ILE A 274 -1.45 -0.70 -5.54
CA ILE A 274 -2.30 0.47 -5.78
C ILE A 274 -3.08 0.77 -4.51
N GLU A 275 -3.05 2.02 -4.05
CA GLU A 275 -3.75 2.46 -2.85
C GLU A 275 -4.74 3.60 -3.15
N ALA A 276 -5.99 3.44 -2.70
CA ALA A 276 -6.89 4.55 -2.44
C ALA A 276 -6.73 4.99 -0.97
N SER A 277 -5.95 6.04 -0.75
CA SER A 277 -5.38 6.34 0.57
C SER A 277 -6.29 7.16 1.49
N LYS A 278 -7.32 7.85 0.95
CA LYS A 278 -8.05 8.88 1.72
C LYS A 278 -9.43 8.44 2.24
N VAL A 279 -9.89 7.23 1.94
CA VAL A 279 -11.13 6.70 2.54
C VAL A 279 -11.01 6.65 4.06
N ASP A 280 -9.87 6.19 4.58
CA ASP A 280 -9.51 6.25 5.99
C ASP A 280 -9.59 7.68 6.55
N TRP A 281 -8.98 8.66 5.87
CA TRP A 281 -8.93 10.04 6.37
C TRP A 281 -10.32 10.67 6.48
N ALA A 282 -11.18 10.39 5.51
CA ALA A 282 -12.58 10.80 5.56
C ALA A 282 -13.33 10.07 6.69
N ALA A 283 -13.08 8.78 6.89
CA ALA A 283 -13.68 8.01 7.98
C ALA A 283 -13.21 8.49 9.37
N HIS A 284 -11.94 8.86 9.57
CA HIS A 284 -11.48 9.52 10.81
C HIS A 284 -12.20 10.84 11.08
N ALA A 285 -12.57 11.55 10.01
CA ALA A 285 -13.33 12.78 10.08
C ALA A 285 -14.85 12.57 10.18
N ASN A 286 -15.34 11.32 10.14
CA ASN A 286 -16.75 10.98 10.01
C ASN A 286 -17.42 11.69 8.81
N ASP A 287 -16.70 11.83 7.70
CA ASP A 287 -17.14 12.45 6.46
C ASP A 287 -17.62 11.39 5.45
N PRO A 288 -18.94 11.11 5.39
CA PRO A 288 -19.47 10.12 4.47
C PRO A 288 -19.29 10.52 2.99
N VAL A 289 -19.22 11.81 2.67
CA VAL A 289 -19.02 12.28 1.29
C VAL A 289 -17.58 12.03 0.85
N GLY A 290 -16.60 12.32 1.72
CA GLY A 290 -15.19 11.99 1.49
C GLY A 290 -14.96 10.48 1.33
N VAL A 291 -15.64 9.66 2.14
CA VAL A 291 -15.61 8.19 2.00
C VAL A 291 -16.12 7.75 0.63
N ILE A 292 -17.30 8.23 0.24
CA ILE A 292 -17.94 7.84 -1.04
C ILE A 292 -17.07 8.29 -2.22
N SER A 293 -16.53 9.51 -2.18
CA SER A 293 -15.66 10.08 -3.20
C SER A 293 -14.54 9.13 -3.57
N ASP A 294 -13.70 8.78 -2.60
CA ASP A 294 -12.47 8.01 -2.88
C ASP A 294 -12.73 6.51 -3.00
N LEU A 295 -13.80 5.98 -2.39
CA LEU A 295 -14.17 4.58 -2.58
C LEU A 295 -14.71 4.30 -3.99
N LEU A 296 -15.40 5.28 -4.61
CA LEU A 296 -15.78 5.17 -6.02
C LEU A 296 -14.57 5.32 -6.95
N ALA A 297 -13.60 6.18 -6.62
CA ALA A 297 -12.33 6.26 -7.34
C ALA A 297 -11.54 4.93 -7.27
N TYR A 298 -11.58 4.27 -6.12
CA TYR A 298 -11.03 2.93 -5.91
C TYR A 298 -11.74 1.88 -6.78
N ASP A 299 -13.07 1.89 -6.82
CA ASP A 299 -13.86 0.97 -7.66
C ASP A 299 -13.53 1.13 -9.15
N ASP A 300 -13.32 2.37 -9.62
CA ASP A 300 -12.89 2.64 -10.99
C ASP A 300 -11.47 2.12 -11.27
N ALA A 301 -10.55 2.23 -10.32
CA ALA A 301 -9.21 1.65 -10.43
C ALA A 301 -9.23 0.10 -10.44
N VAL A 302 -10.07 -0.51 -9.59
CA VAL A 302 -10.34 -1.96 -9.61
C VAL A 302 -10.87 -2.37 -10.99
N LYS A 303 -11.81 -1.61 -11.55
CA LYS A 303 -12.31 -1.86 -12.90
C LYS A 303 -11.19 -1.85 -13.94
N VAL A 304 -10.27 -0.89 -13.91
CA VAL A 304 -9.11 -0.86 -14.83
C VAL A 304 -8.26 -2.11 -14.71
N ALA A 305 -7.91 -2.52 -13.48
CA ALA A 305 -7.11 -3.73 -13.24
C ALA A 305 -7.84 -5.00 -13.71
N LEU A 306 -9.14 -5.09 -13.47
CA LEU A 306 -9.97 -6.23 -13.91
C LEU A 306 -10.10 -6.30 -15.43
N ASP A 307 -10.29 -5.18 -16.10
CA ASP A 307 -10.38 -5.15 -17.56
C ASP A 307 -9.05 -5.63 -18.18
N PHE A 308 -7.90 -5.25 -17.61
CA PHE A 308 -6.59 -5.76 -18.01
C PHE A 308 -6.44 -7.27 -17.75
N ALA A 309 -6.76 -7.73 -16.54
CA ALA A 309 -6.61 -9.14 -16.17
C ALA A 309 -7.56 -10.08 -16.93
N LYS A 310 -8.75 -9.60 -17.30
CA LYS A 310 -9.68 -10.33 -18.18
C LYS A 310 -9.13 -10.45 -19.60
N MET A 311 -8.46 -9.40 -20.08
CA MET A 311 -7.88 -9.37 -21.42
C MET A 311 -6.62 -10.25 -21.54
N ASP A 312 -5.74 -10.23 -20.55
CA ASP A 312 -4.48 -10.98 -20.61
C ASP A 312 -4.61 -12.46 -20.20
N GLY A 313 -5.58 -12.79 -19.34
CA GLY A 313 -5.80 -14.13 -18.79
C GLY A 313 -4.66 -14.66 -17.90
N GLN A 314 -3.67 -13.83 -17.57
CA GLN A 314 -2.43 -14.20 -16.88
C GLN A 314 -2.14 -13.35 -15.63
N THR A 315 -3.06 -12.45 -15.26
CA THR A 315 -2.93 -11.58 -14.10
C THR A 315 -3.81 -12.04 -12.93
N LEU A 316 -3.20 -12.13 -11.75
CA LEU A 316 -3.93 -12.21 -10.48
C LEU A 316 -4.20 -10.80 -9.96
N VAL A 317 -5.46 -10.49 -9.72
CA VAL A 317 -5.91 -9.25 -9.07
C VAL A 317 -6.43 -9.60 -7.69
N MET A 318 -5.93 -8.92 -6.66
CA MET A 318 -6.49 -9.01 -5.30
C MET A 318 -6.81 -7.59 -4.82
N ALA A 319 -8.04 -7.40 -4.35
CA ALA A 319 -8.53 -6.14 -3.81
C ALA A 319 -8.97 -6.35 -2.36
N PHE A 320 -8.61 -5.44 -1.46
CA PHE A 320 -8.88 -5.55 -0.02
C PHE A 320 -8.72 -4.20 0.71
N ALA A 321 -8.93 -4.21 2.02
CA ALA A 321 -8.65 -3.10 2.92
C ALA A 321 -7.64 -3.55 4.00
N ASP A 322 -6.98 -2.59 4.63
CA ASP A 322 -6.01 -2.83 5.72
C ASP A 322 -6.68 -2.86 7.10
N HIS A 323 -7.69 -2.04 7.33
CA HIS A 323 -8.58 -2.04 8.50
C HIS A 323 -9.93 -1.39 8.15
N GLY A 324 -10.91 -1.47 9.06
CA GLY A 324 -12.04 -0.55 9.06
C GLY A 324 -11.70 0.73 9.84
N THR A 325 -12.45 1.81 9.62
CA THR A 325 -12.27 3.09 10.34
C THR A 325 -13.61 3.72 10.73
N GLY A 326 -13.67 4.35 11.90
CA GLY A 326 -14.83 5.09 12.43
C GLY A 326 -16.03 4.23 12.88
N GLY A 327 -16.06 2.96 12.47
CA GLY A 327 -17.15 2.01 12.70
C GLY A 327 -18.50 2.55 12.23
N ILE A 328 -18.52 2.94 10.95
CA ILE A 328 -19.68 3.48 10.27
C ILE A 328 -20.90 2.53 10.28
N SER A 329 -22.09 3.10 10.43
CA SER A 329 -23.38 2.43 10.30
C SER A 329 -24.32 3.18 9.36
N ILE A 330 -25.15 2.45 8.61
CA ILE A 330 -26.33 3.01 7.95
C ILE A 330 -27.49 2.88 8.93
N GLY A 331 -28.01 4.00 9.41
CA GLY A 331 -28.86 4.09 10.58
C GLY A 331 -28.07 4.51 11.82
N ASN A 332 -28.70 5.32 12.68
CA ASN A 332 -28.13 5.77 13.94
C ASN A 332 -29.23 5.95 15.01
N LYS A 333 -28.83 6.36 16.23
CA LYS A 333 -29.74 6.49 17.38
C LYS A 333 -30.92 7.43 17.13
N ASP A 334 -30.81 8.42 16.26
CA ASP A 334 -31.86 9.40 16.01
C ASP A 334 -32.97 8.81 15.11
N PHE A 335 -32.65 7.74 14.38
CA PHE A 335 -33.57 7.05 13.46
C PHE A 335 -34.10 5.71 14.00
N TYR A 336 -33.85 5.37 15.28
CA TYR A 336 -34.18 4.06 15.85
C TYR A 336 -35.67 3.70 15.83
N LYS A 337 -36.59 4.68 15.75
CA LYS A 337 -38.04 4.42 15.70
C LYS A 337 -38.52 4.03 14.31
N ILE A 338 -37.73 4.30 13.28
CA ILE A 338 -38.09 4.12 11.87
C ILE A 338 -37.05 3.33 11.09
N TYR A 339 -36.14 2.60 11.75
CA TYR A 339 -35.00 1.93 11.11
C TYR A 339 -35.41 0.96 9.99
N ASP A 340 -36.54 0.27 10.15
CA ASP A 340 -37.13 -0.68 9.21
C ASP A 340 -37.88 0.01 8.04
N LYS A 341 -38.10 1.32 8.14
CA LYS A 341 -38.84 2.15 7.18
C LYS A 341 -38.06 3.38 6.73
N LEU A 342 -36.76 3.43 7.02
CA LEU A 342 -35.90 4.58 6.70
C LEU A 342 -35.83 4.72 5.17
N PRO A 343 -36.36 5.82 4.60
CA PRO A 343 -36.39 5.95 3.14
C PRO A 343 -34.98 6.19 2.61
N PHE A 344 -34.70 5.62 1.44
CA PHE A 344 -33.41 5.76 0.75
C PHE A 344 -32.99 7.23 0.59
N GLU A 345 -33.96 8.10 0.28
CA GLU A 345 -33.74 9.53 0.12
C GLU A 345 -33.35 10.24 1.43
N ALA A 346 -33.81 9.74 2.60
CA ALA A 346 -33.38 10.31 3.88
C ALA A 346 -31.91 10.00 4.20
N VAL A 347 -31.38 8.88 3.67
CA VAL A 347 -29.97 8.53 3.83
C VAL A 347 -29.13 9.25 2.78
N LEU A 348 -29.48 9.10 1.50
CA LEU A 348 -28.59 9.54 0.43
C LEU A 348 -28.86 10.95 -0.09
N GLY A 349 -30.07 11.49 0.10
CA GLY A 349 -30.44 12.81 -0.40
C GLY A 349 -29.45 13.90 0.01
N PRO A 350 -29.13 14.05 1.32
CA PRO A 350 -28.13 15.01 1.77
C PRO A 350 -26.73 14.77 1.18
N LEU A 351 -26.33 13.51 1.04
CA LEU A 351 -25.00 13.15 0.52
C LEU A 351 -24.88 13.42 -0.98
N LYS A 352 -25.96 13.19 -1.76
CA LYS A 352 -25.99 13.42 -3.21
C LYS A 352 -26.00 14.90 -3.61
N LYS A 353 -26.34 15.77 -2.67
CA LYS A 353 -26.33 17.23 -2.86
C LYS A 353 -24.95 17.86 -2.63
N ALA A 354 -24.04 17.14 -1.97
CA ALA A 354 -22.69 17.59 -1.72
C ALA A 354 -21.88 17.66 -3.02
N THR A 355 -21.21 18.79 -3.26
CA THR A 355 -20.28 18.98 -4.38
C THR A 355 -18.81 18.98 -3.97
N TYR A 356 -18.53 19.12 -2.67
CA TYR A 356 -17.20 19.04 -2.09
C TYR A 356 -17.20 18.10 -0.89
N THR A 357 -16.04 17.51 -0.61
CA THR A 357 -15.78 16.87 0.67
C THR A 357 -15.65 17.93 1.77
N GLY A 358 -15.62 17.49 3.02
CA GLY A 358 -15.33 18.39 4.13
C GLY A 358 -13.95 19.06 4.02
N GLU A 359 -12.94 18.40 3.46
CA GLU A 359 -11.62 19.01 3.21
C GLU A 359 -11.68 20.02 2.06
N GLY A 360 -12.36 19.69 0.96
CA GLY A 360 -12.56 20.61 -0.17
C GLY A 360 -13.30 21.88 0.24
N MET A 361 -14.28 21.76 1.12
CA MET A 361 -15.07 22.90 1.59
C MET A 361 -14.24 23.92 2.40
N ASP A 362 -13.19 23.49 3.10
CA ASP A 362 -12.25 24.43 3.74
C ASP A 362 -11.62 25.36 2.71
N GLN A 363 -11.18 24.81 1.58
CA GLN A 363 -10.51 25.55 0.52
C GLN A 363 -11.48 26.51 -0.19
N VAL A 364 -12.73 26.10 -0.38
CA VAL A 364 -13.78 26.94 -0.98
C VAL A 364 -14.17 28.10 -0.05
N LEU A 365 -14.26 27.87 1.26
CA LEU A 365 -14.48 28.95 2.23
C LEU A 365 -13.27 29.90 2.32
N GLY A 366 -12.07 29.32 2.30
CA GLY A 366 -10.82 30.02 2.56
C GLY A 366 -10.86 30.77 3.89
N ASP A 367 -10.25 31.95 3.92
CA ASP A 367 -10.22 32.81 5.11
C ASP A 367 -11.56 33.55 5.35
N ASN A 368 -12.45 33.63 4.35
CA ASN A 368 -13.73 34.32 4.49
C ASN A 368 -14.79 33.41 5.11
N ARG A 369 -14.74 33.26 6.43
CA ARG A 369 -15.75 32.50 7.19
C ARG A 369 -16.81 33.41 7.82
N SER A 370 -17.20 34.50 7.14
CA SER A 370 -18.36 35.29 7.57
C SER A 370 -19.64 34.45 7.53
N GLU A 371 -20.60 34.70 8.42
CA GLU A 371 -21.87 33.96 8.43
C GLU A 371 -22.57 34.01 7.06
N PHE A 372 -22.53 35.17 6.39
CA PHE A 372 -23.06 35.32 5.03
C PHE A 372 -22.39 34.35 4.05
N ASN A 373 -21.05 34.30 4.00
CA ASN A 373 -20.35 33.40 3.09
C ASN A 373 -20.61 31.94 3.45
N ILE A 374 -20.62 31.59 4.74
CA ILE A 374 -20.92 30.23 5.19
C ILE A 374 -22.31 29.80 4.70
N ARG A 375 -23.35 30.60 4.93
CA ARG A 375 -24.71 30.28 4.47
C ARG A 375 -24.77 30.16 2.95
N LEU A 376 -24.13 31.09 2.23
CA LEU A 376 -24.06 31.05 0.77
C LEU A 376 -23.42 29.74 0.27
N GLN A 377 -22.25 29.40 0.79
CA GLN A 377 -21.52 28.22 0.33
C GLN A 377 -22.20 26.91 0.74
N MET A 378 -22.80 26.83 1.93
CA MET A 378 -23.51 25.63 2.35
C MET A 378 -24.82 25.43 1.58
N SER A 379 -25.50 26.52 1.21
CA SER A 379 -26.65 26.49 0.30
C SER A 379 -26.24 25.99 -1.09
N GLN A 380 -25.19 26.59 -1.68
CA GLN A 380 -24.77 26.25 -3.05
C GLN A 380 -24.19 24.84 -3.18
N ASN A 381 -23.37 24.40 -2.23
CA ASN A 381 -22.58 23.18 -2.36
C ASN A 381 -23.17 21.97 -1.64
N TYR A 382 -24.16 22.16 -0.76
CA TYR A 382 -24.82 21.07 -0.04
C TYR A 382 -26.35 21.17 -0.03
N SER A 383 -26.94 22.25 -0.58
CA SER A 383 -28.37 22.59 -0.44
C SER A 383 -28.82 22.61 1.02
N ILE A 384 -28.00 23.18 1.89
CA ILE A 384 -28.30 23.39 3.33
C ILE A 384 -28.57 24.87 3.56
N ASP A 385 -29.85 25.24 3.61
CA ASP A 385 -30.32 26.61 3.86
C ASP A 385 -30.65 26.87 5.35
N ASP A 386 -30.74 25.80 6.15
CA ASP A 386 -31.26 25.80 7.51
C ASP A 386 -30.18 25.65 8.59
N LEU A 387 -28.96 26.11 8.30
CA LEU A 387 -27.86 26.08 9.28
C LEU A 387 -28.26 26.71 10.62
N THR A 388 -28.02 25.96 11.68
CA THR A 388 -28.17 26.42 13.07
C THR A 388 -27.02 27.35 13.47
N SER A 389 -27.23 28.16 14.51
CA SER A 389 -26.18 29.04 15.06
C SER A 389 -24.94 28.25 15.53
N ASP A 390 -25.14 27.03 16.04
CA ASP A 390 -24.05 26.15 16.48
C ASP A 390 -23.23 25.64 15.30
N GLU A 391 -23.88 25.27 14.19
CA GLU A 391 -23.19 24.81 12.98
C GLU A 391 -22.41 25.94 12.31
N ILE A 392 -22.97 27.15 12.27
CA ILE A 392 -22.26 28.33 11.78
C ILE A 392 -21.04 28.61 12.66
N THR A 393 -21.21 28.57 13.99
CA THR A 393 -20.10 28.78 14.92
C THR A 393 -19.02 27.71 14.76
N ALA A 394 -19.40 26.46 14.55
CA ALA A 394 -18.48 25.36 14.31
C ALA A 394 -17.68 25.54 13.01
N ILE A 395 -18.33 26.00 11.93
CA ILE A 395 -17.66 26.33 10.67
C ILE A 395 -16.71 27.53 10.85
N GLN A 396 -17.16 28.60 11.51
CA GLN A 396 -16.35 29.79 11.76
C GLN A 396 -15.06 29.48 12.51
N LYS A 397 -15.16 28.69 13.58
CA LYS A 397 -14.06 28.36 14.49
C LYS A 397 -13.35 27.05 14.12
N GLY A 398 -13.78 26.38 13.06
CA GLY A 398 -13.24 25.10 12.64
C GLY A 398 -11.74 25.18 12.35
N PRO A 399 -11.01 24.06 12.44
CA PRO A 399 -9.62 24.02 11.99
C PRO A 399 -9.54 24.23 10.45
N HIS A 400 -8.34 24.21 9.89
CA HIS A 400 -8.12 24.27 8.44
C HIS A 400 -7.60 22.92 7.90
N LYS A 401 -7.58 22.79 6.57
CA LYS A 401 -7.12 21.64 5.80
C LYS A 401 -7.92 20.38 6.16
N ARG A 402 -7.31 19.20 6.01
CA ARG A 402 -7.88 17.90 6.36
C ARG A 402 -8.69 17.86 7.66
N ALA A 403 -8.25 18.55 8.72
CA ALA A 403 -8.96 18.55 10.00
C ALA A 403 -10.35 19.20 9.94
N PHE A 404 -10.60 20.09 8.97
CA PHE A 404 -11.90 20.74 8.78
C PHE A 404 -12.99 19.75 8.33
N ALA A 405 -12.61 18.61 7.73
CA ALA A 405 -13.55 17.55 7.44
C ALA A 405 -14.29 17.06 8.69
N GLY A 406 -13.66 17.11 9.87
CA GLY A 406 -14.28 16.80 11.16
C GLY A 406 -15.35 17.80 11.62
N VAL A 407 -15.55 18.89 10.88
CA VAL A 407 -16.64 19.85 11.09
C VAL A 407 -17.81 19.52 10.16
N ILE A 408 -17.56 19.42 8.86
CA ILE A 408 -18.61 19.20 7.85
C ILE A 408 -19.13 17.75 7.87
N GLY A 409 -18.25 16.76 8.00
CA GLY A 409 -18.59 15.33 7.96
C GLY A 409 -19.67 14.94 8.98
N PRO A 410 -19.53 15.28 10.28
CA PRO A 410 -20.55 15.01 11.28
C PRO A 410 -21.87 15.74 11.02
N MET A 411 -21.83 16.96 10.46
CA MET A 411 -23.04 17.71 10.11
C MET A 411 -23.84 17.02 9.00
N LEU A 412 -23.15 16.48 7.99
CA LEU A 412 -23.76 15.69 6.92
C LEU A 412 -24.27 14.36 7.46
N SER A 413 -23.47 13.64 8.24
CA SER A 413 -23.84 12.36 8.87
C SER A 413 -25.14 12.47 9.67
N LYS A 414 -25.28 13.55 10.45
CA LYS A 414 -26.50 13.84 11.22
C LYS A 414 -27.72 14.06 10.32
N ARG A 415 -27.53 14.72 9.18
CA ARG A 415 -28.60 14.94 8.18
C ARG A 415 -28.93 13.67 7.39
N SER A 416 -28.00 12.71 7.30
CA SER A 416 -28.06 11.56 6.40
C SER A 416 -28.27 10.20 7.08
N ALA A 417 -28.76 10.16 8.32
CA ALA A 417 -28.94 8.92 9.10
C ALA A 417 -27.71 8.00 9.17
N ILE A 418 -26.51 8.53 8.92
CA ILE A 418 -25.25 7.79 9.05
C ILE A 418 -24.79 7.90 10.49
N GLY A 419 -24.35 6.78 11.05
CA GLY A 419 -23.79 6.69 12.39
C GLY A 419 -22.31 6.36 12.35
N TRP A 420 -21.61 6.73 13.42
CA TRP A 420 -20.21 6.45 13.67
C TRP A 420 -20.05 6.14 15.16
N ILE A 421 -19.18 5.20 15.52
CA ILE A 421 -18.96 4.84 16.93
C ILE A 421 -17.85 5.67 17.59
N TYR A 422 -16.84 6.08 16.82
CA TYR A 422 -15.73 6.97 17.20
C TYR A 422 -14.96 7.35 15.91
N THR A 423 -13.70 7.76 16.00
CA THR A 423 -12.91 8.22 14.84
C THR A 423 -11.75 7.30 14.46
N GLY A 424 -11.37 6.30 15.25
CA GLY A 424 -10.18 5.48 14.98
C GLY A 424 -10.48 4.20 14.19
N HIS A 425 -9.46 3.38 13.97
CA HIS A 425 -9.56 2.11 13.23
C HIS A 425 -10.32 1.06 14.03
N THR A 426 -11.06 0.18 13.37
CA THR A 426 -11.86 -0.90 13.94
C THR A 426 -11.26 -2.29 13.61
N GLY A 427 -11.62 -3.30 14.40
CA GLY A 427 -10.96 -4.63 14.42
C GLY A 427 -11.78 -5.78 13.82
N GLU A 428 -12.78 -5.49 12.98
CA GLU A 428 -13.55 -6.50 12.26
C GLU A 428 -12.74 -7.22 11.17
N ASP A 429 -13.17 -8.43 10.81
CA ASP A 429 -12.71 -9.07 9.57
C ASP A 429 -13.30 -8.31 8.36
N LEU A 430 -12.50 -8.09 7.32
CA LEU A 430 -12.82 -7.28 6.14
C LEU A 430 -13.17 -8.15 4.93
N PHE A 431 -13.63 -7.56 3.83
CA PHE A 431 -13.86 -8.30 2.59
C PHE A 431 -12.58 -8.56 1.81
N LEU A 432 -12.47 -9.76 1.25
CA LEU A 432 -11.46 -10.15 0.28
C LEU A 432 -12.09 -10.28 -1.11
N TYR A 433 -11.49 -9.60 -2.07
CA TYR A 433 -11.86 -9.64 -3.47
C TYR A 433 -10.71 -10.18 -4.30
N ALA A 434 -10.95 -11.09 -5.25
CA ALA A 434 -9.91 -11.62 -6.09
C ALA A 434 -10.42 -12.12 -7.45
N TYR A 435 -9.57 -11.99 -8.47
CA TYR A 435 -9.80 -12.47 -9.84
C TYR A 435 -8.50 -13.00 -10.45
N GLY A 436 -8.61 -13.99 -11.34
CA GLY A 436 -7.46 -14.50 -12.09
C GLY A 436 -6.93 -15.87 -11.61
N PRO A 437 -5.76 -16.28 -12.13
CA PRO A 437 -5.16 -17.58 -11.84
C PRO A 437 -4.91 -17.78 -10.35
N ASN A 438 -5.27 -18.96 -9.83
CA ASN A 438 -5.02 -19.36 -8.43
C ASN A 438 -5.54 -18.37 -7.37
N LYS A 439 -6.58 -17.59 -7.69
CA LYS A 439 -7.15 -16.61 -6.75
C LYS A 439 -7.53 -17.27 -5.40
N PRO A 440 -7.24 -16.62 -4.27
CA PRO A 440 -7.65 -17.13 -2.96
C PRO A 440 -9.16 -17.01 -2.76
N THR A 441 -9.70 -17.81 -1.84
CA THR A 441 -11.11 -17.77 -1.41
C THR A 441 -11.22 -18.10 0.07
N GLY A 442 -12.30 -17.67 0.72
CA GLY A 442 -12.55 -17.93 2.15
C GLY A 442 -11.95 -16.85 3.06
N LEU A 443 -11.84 -17.17 4.35
CA LEU A 443 -11.27 -16.27 5.36
C LEU A 443 -9.78 -16.53 5.51
N ILE A 444 -8.94 -15.55 5.16
CA ILE A 444 -7.48 -15.64 5.23
C ILE A 444 -6.86 -14.54 6.11
N GLN A 445 -5.57 -14.64 6.40
CA GLN A 445 -4.82 -13.61 7.13
C GLN A 445 -4.22 -12.59 6.16
N ASN A 446 -4.03 -11.35 6.61
CA ASN A 446 -3.25 -10.35 5.87
C ASN A 446 -1.86 -10.83 5.46
N THR A 447 -1.20 -11.66 6.27
CA THR A 447 0.10 -12.27 5.95
C THR A 447 0.04 -13.28 4.79
N ASP A 448 -1.14 -13.83 4.47
CA ASP A 448 -1.27 -14.78 3.37
C ASP A 448 -1.23 -14.08 2.01
N ILE A 449 -1.57 -12.78 1.93
CA ILE A 449 -1.49 -11.98 0.71
C ILE A 449 -0.05 -11.97 0.15
N ALA A 450 0.96 -11.78 1.00
CA ALA A 450 2.36 -11.81 0.59
C ALA A 450 2.77 -13.18 0.07
N LYS A 451 2.37 -14.25 0.78
CA LYS A 451 2.71 -15.63 0.43
C LYS A 451 2.05 -16.04 -0.90
N ILE A 452 0.78 -15.70 -1.08
CA ILE A 452 0.03 -15.95 -2.32
C ILE A 452 0.67 -15.18 -3.47
N THR A 453 1.06 -13.92 -3.24
CA THR A 453 1.75 -13.10 -4.25
C THR A 453 3.08 -13.72 -4.67
N ALA A 454 3.94 -14.08 -3.71
CA ALA A 454 5.24 -14.70 -3.99
C ALA A 454 5.10 -16.03 -4.73
N GLN A 455 4.18 -16.89 -4.27
CA GLN A 455 3.86 -18.15 -4.92
C GLN A 455 3.33 -17.93 -6.35
N SER A 456 2.45 -16.94 -6.54
CA SER A 456 1.87 -16.63 -7.85
C SER A 456 2.91 -16.09 -8.82
N LEU A 457 3.90 -15.32 -8.35
CA LEU A 457 4.98 -14.78 -9.18
C LEU A 457 6.16 -15.74 -9.35
N GLY A 458 6.20 -16.84 -8.59
CA GLY A 458 7.20 -17.90 -8.72
C GLY A 458 8.49 -17.67 -7.94
N PHE A 459 8.44 -17.05 -6.76
CA PHE A 459 9.60 -16.89 -5.87
C PHE A 459 9.27 -17.24 -4.41
N ASP A 460 10.31 -17.43 -3.60
CA ASP A 460 10.23 -17.73 -2.17
C ASP A 460 10.69 -16.52 -1.33
N LEU A 461 9.83 -16.02 -0.45
CA LEU A 461 10.15 -14.86 0.41
C LEU A 461 11.32 -15.16 1.35
N ALA A 462 11.39 -16.37 1.93
CA ALA A 462 12.48 -16.72 2.84
C ALA A 462 13.85 -16.78 2.12
N ALA A 463 13.88 -17.23 0.86
CA ALA A 463 15.08 -17.17 0.03
C ALA A 463 15.45 -15.73 -0.35
N THR A 464 14.45 -14.87 -0.56
CA THR A 464 14.63 -13.44 -0.82
C THR A 464 15.22 -12.74 0.40
N ASP A 465 14.72 -13.02 1.61
CA ASP A 465 15.28 -12.54 2.88
C ASP A 465 16.77 -12.84 3.01
N ARG A 466 17.16 -14.09 2.73
CA ARG A 466 18.56 -14.52 2.80
C ARG A 466 19.46 -13.85 1.77
N GLN A 467 18.89 -13.34 0.67
CA GLN A 467 19.65 -12.60 -0.34
C GLN A 467 19.77 -11.12 -0.03
N LEU A 468 18.76 -10.51 0.60
CA LEU A 468 18.69 -9.06 0.79
C LEU A 468 19.11 -8.59 2.19
N PHE A 469 18.87 -9.39 3.22
CA PHE A 469 19.05 -8.97 4.61
C PHE A 469 19.91 -9.93 5.40
N VAL A 470 21.23 -9.84 5.20
CA VAL A 470 22.22 -10.50 6.05
C VAL A 470 22.78 -9.53 7.08
N ASP A 471 22.92 -9.98 8.34
CA ASP A 471 23.56 -9.21 9.42
C ASP A 471 25.01 -8.91 9.02
N ALA A 472 25.30 -7.63 8.77
CA ALA A 472 26.58 -7.20 8.20
C ALA A 472 27.76 -7.57 9.10
N ALA A 473 27.64 -7.39 10.42
CA ALA A 473 28.71 -7.68 11.35
C ALA A 473 29.05 -9.17 11.34
N LYS A 474 28.04 -10.04 11.36
CA LYS A 474 28.25 -11.50 11.27
C LYS A 474 28.79 -11.93 9.91
N ALA A 475 28.23 -11.38 8.83
CA ALA A 475 28.56 -11.79 7.47
C ALA A 475 29.98 -11.39 7.04
N PHE A 476 30.41 -10.16 7.38
CA PHE A 476 31.76 -9.68 7.07
C PHE A 476 32.84 -10.26 7.98
N ALA A 477 32.52 -10.57 9.25
CA ALA A 477 33.44 -11.32 10.11
C ALA A 477 33.78 -12.70 9.52
N GLY A 478 32.85 -13.33 8.80
CA GLY A 478 33.07 -14.59 8.08
C GLY A 478 34.06 -14.52 6.92
N ILE A 479 34.53 -13.33 6.53
CA ILE A 479 35.61 -13.11 5.57
C ILE A 479 36.79 -12.34 6.18
N ASP A 480 36.95 -12.41 7.51
CA ASP A 480 37.96 -11.68 8.29
C ASP A 480 37.96 -10.17 8.05
N ALA A 481 36.79 -9.59 7.78
CA ALA A 481 36.60 -8.15 7.64
C ALA A 481 35.87 -7.58 8.86
N LEU A 482 36.28 -6.39 9.29
CA LEU A 482 35.67 -5.64 10.38
C LEU A 482 34.67 -4.63 9.83
N THR A 483 33.57 -4.44 10.56
CA THR A 483 32.57 -3.41 10.24
C THR A 483 32.61 -2.28 11.25
N ARG A 484 32.53 -1.03 10.77
CA ARG A 484 32.39 0.18 11.59
C ARG A 484 31.25 1.02 11.05
N PHE A 485 30.38 1.49 11.93
CA PHE A 485 29.37 2.49 11.59
C PHE A 485 30.01 3.89 11.63
N ASP A 486 29.90 4.64 10.55
CA ASP A 486 30.39 6.01 10.44
C ASP A 486 29.20 6.97 10.38
N ASP A 487 28.99 7.67 11.49
CA ASP A 487 27.92 8.66 11.69
C ASP A 487 28.48 10.08 11.89
N SER A 488 29.71 10.32 11.43
CA SER A 488 30.33 11.65 11.49
C SER A 488 29.55 12.71 10.71
N ASP A 489 28.82 12.30 9.67
CA ASP A 489 27.67 13.01 9.10
C ASP A 489 26.38 12.23 9.45
N PRO A 490 25.64 12.62 10.50
CA PRO A 490 24.43 11.93 10.93
C PRO A 490 23.32 11.93 9.87
N ALA A 491 23.36 12.82 8.88
CA ALA A 491 22.40 12.86 7.79
C ALA A 491 22.73 11.86 6.67
N ASN A 492 23.99 11.43 6.58
CA ASN A 492 24.49 10.51 5.57
C ASN A 492 25.38 9.41 6.19
N PRO A 493 24.87 8.60 7.13
CA PRO A 493 25.67 7.56 7.75
C PRO A 493 26.10 6.50 6.75
N VAL A 494 27.25 5.87 7.04
CA VAL A 494 27.89 4.90 6.15
C VAL A 494 28.36 3.70 6.96
N LEU A 495 28.06 2.48 6.48
CA LEU A 495 28.74 1.28 6.95
C LEU A 495 30.10 1.18 6.26
N ILE A 496 31.17 1.18 7.05
CA ILE A 496 32.54 0.95 6.60
C ILE A 496 32.92 -0.51 6.87
N VAL A 497 33.48 -1.16 5.85
CA VAL A 497 34.01 -2.53 5.95
C VAL A 497 35.51 -2.47 5.66
N GLU A 498 36.33 -3.09 6.50
CA GLU A 498 37.79 -3.02 6.44
C GLU A 498 38.44 -4.40 6.58
N LYS A 499 39.43 -4.69 5.74
CA LYS A 499 40.30 -5.87 5.85
C LYS A 499 41.75 -5.46 5.58
N GLY A 500 42.53 -5.27 6.64
CA GLY A 500 43.88 -4.70 6.54
C GLY A 500 43.83 -3.28 5.98
N ILE A 501 44.41 -3.06 4.80
CA ILE A 501 44.38 -1.76 4.10
C ILE A 501 43.18 -1.61 3.14
N LEU A 502 42.43 -2.69 2.92
CA LEU A 502 41.29 -2.69 2.01
C LEU A 502 40.08 -2.08 2.73
N ARG A 503 39.34 -1.23 2.02
CA ARG A 503 38.17 -0.54 2.53
C ARG A 503 37.03 -0.54 1.53
N ALA A 504 35.83 -0.79 2.04
CA ALA A 504 34.58 -0.59 1.34
C ALA A 504 33.64 0.30 2.16
N SER A 505 32.76 1.03 1.48
CA SER A 505 31.76 1.89 2.11
C SER A 505 30.38 1.64 1.52
N LEU A 506 29.38 1.45 2.37
CA LEU A 506 27.98 1.24 2.01
C LEU A 506 27.15 2.34 2.67
N PRO A 507 26.75 3.38 1.93
CA PRO A 507 25.88 4.42 2.46
C PRO A 507 24.53 3.82 2.87
N ILE A 508 24.08 4.14 4.09
CA ILE A 508 22.82 3.64 4.62
C ILE A 508 21.63 4.19 3.82
N ASP A 509 20.59 3.37 3.70
CA ASP A 509 19.36 3.64 2.94
C ASP A 509 19.60 3.77 1.43
N THR A 510 20.72 3.22 0.94
CA THR A 510 21.04 3.17 -0.49
C THR A 510 21.39 1.75 -0.92
N ASN A 511 21.28 1.47 -2.22
CA ASN A 511 21.76 0.23 -2.83
C ASN A 511 23.21 0.36 -3.33
N LEU A 512 24.00 1.30 -2.81
CA LEU A 512 25.34 1.58 -3.28
C LEU A 512 26.41 0.94 -2.39
N MET A 513 27.48 0.50 -3.02
CA MET A 513 28.69 0.03 -2.35
C MET A 513 29.92 0.50 -3.11
N THR A 514 30.84 1.17 -2.43
CA THR A 514 32.09 1.64 -3.03
C THR A 514 33.25 0.81 -2.50
N VAL A 515 34.06 0.25 -3.41
CA VAL A 515 35.31 -0.46 -3.09
C VAL A 515 36.45 0.22 -3.85
N GLY A 516 37.38 0.83 -3.12
CA GLY A 516 38.41 1.68 -3.72
C GLY A 516 37.80 2.85 -4.49
N LYS A 517 37.94 2.86 -5.82
CA LYS A 517 37.38 3.90 -6.72
C LYS A 517 36.11 3.47 -7.45
N THR A 518 35.69 2.22 -7.30
CA THR A 518 34.56 1.64 -8.05
C THR A 518 33.32 1.61 -7.18
N THR A 519 32.20 2.12 -7.70
CA THR A 519 30.89 2.05 -7.06
C THR A 519 30.04 0.99 -7.75
N TYR A 520 29.47 0.09 -6.96
CA TYR A 520 28.59 -1.00 -7.38
C TYR A 520 27.16 -0.69 -6.94
N ARG A 521 26.19 -1.07 -7.77
CA ARG A 521 24.77 -1.16 -7.36
C ARG A 521 24.48 -2.57 -6.88
N LEU A 522 23.97 -2.67 -5.67
CA LEU A 522 23.52 -3.88 -5.02
C LEU A 522 22.06 -4.17 -5.40
N PRO A 523 21.61 -5.43 -5.28
CA PRO A 523 20.25 -5.81 -5.63
C PRO A 523 19.18 -5.31 -4.63
N GLY A 524 19.57 -4.83 -3.46
CA GLY A 524 18.71 -4.18 -2.47
C GLY A 524 19.51 -3.15 -1.65
N ILE A 525 18.84 -2.44 -0.75
CA ILE A 525 19.46 -1.38 0.05
C ILE A 525 20.21 -1.90 1.28
N THR A 526 21.15 -1.09 1.77
CA THR A 526 21.77 -1.28 3.08
C THR A 526 20.91 -0.64 4.16
N VAL A 527 20.37 -1.43 5.08
CA VAL A 527 19.42 -0.97 6.10
C VAL A 527 20.10 -0.93 7.46
N GLN A 528 20.00 0.21 8.16
CA GLN A 528 20.34 0.30 9.58
C GLN A 528 19.08 0.35 10.43
N ILE A 529 19.04 -0.48 11.47
CA ILE A 529 17.93 -0.50 12.42
C ILE A 529 18.35 0.29 13.66
N ALA A 530 17.95 1.56 13.74
CA ALA A 530 18.36 2.48 14.81
C ALA A 530 18.07 1.95 16.23
N LYS A 531 17.02 1.12 16.40
CA LYS A 531 16.65 0.52 17.69
C LYS A 531 17.65 -0.52 18.19
N THR A 532 18.38 -1.19 17.30
CA THR A 532 19.34 -2.26 17.65
C THR A 532 20.78 -1.90 17.29
N GLY A 533 21.00 -0.87 16.46
CA GLY A 533 22.29 -0.53 15.87
C GLY A 533 22.78 -1.53 14.80
N LYS A 534 22.03 -2.61 14.54
CA LYS A 534 22.39 -3.60 13.52
C LYS A 534 22.26 -3.01 12.13
N VAL A 535 23.18 -3.41 11.25
CA VAL A 535 23.14 -3.09 9.83
C VAL A 535 22.95 -4.39 9.05
N TYR A 536 22.05 -4.35 8.07
CA TYR A 536 21.76 -5.45 7.17
C TYR A 536 22.13 -5.04 5.75
N VAL A 537 22.77 -5.96 5.03
CA VAL A 537 23.23 -5.76 3.65
C VAL A 537 22.75 -6.91 2.78
N PRO A 538 22.65 -6.71 1.46
CA PRO A 538 22.47 -7.82 0.53
C PRO A 538 23.69 -8.75 0.55
N GLN A 539 23.44 -10.07 0.43
CA GLN A 539 24.47 -11.10 0.32
C GLN A 539 25.48 -10.80 -0.79
N LYS A 540 25.01 -10.15 -1.88
CA LYS A 540 25.85 -9.71 -2.99
C LYS A 540 27.01 -8.80 -2.57
N ALA A 541 26.86 -8.00 -1.51
CA ALA A 541 27.95 -7.16 -0.99
C ALA A 541 29.12 -8.01 -0.50
N ILE A 542 28.84 -9.11 0.19
CA ILE A 542 29.85 -10.06 0.66
C ILE A 542 30.49 -10.78 -0.53
N ASP A 543 29.68 -11.24 -1.48
CA ASP A 543 30.18 -11.97 -2.65
C ASP A 543 31.09 -11.09 -3.51
N LEU A 544 30.78 -9.79 -3.63
CA LEU A 544 31.64 -8.83 -4.31
C LEU A 544 33.00 -8.71 -3.63
N LEU A 545 33.07 -8.59 -2.30
CA LEU A 545 34.36 -8.52 -1.60
C LEU A 545 35.17 -9.81 -1.77
N LYS A 546 34.55 -10.99 -1.62
CA LYS A 546 35.21 -12.28 -1.87
C LYS A 546 35.78 -12.36 -3.28
N SER A 547 35.02 -11.91 -4.29
CA SER A 547 35.49 -11.89 -5.68
C SER A 547 36.64 -10.89 -5.92
N ASN A 548 36.78 -9.88 -5.07
CA ASN A 548 37.88 -8.90 -5.08
C ASN A 548 39.06 -9.34 -4.20
N GLY A 549 39.11 -10.60 -3.77
CA GLY A 549 40.23 -11.16 -3.00
C GLY A 549 40.27 -10.72 -1.54
N TRP A 550 39.13 -10.28 -0.98
CA TRP A 550 39.00 -10.10 0.46
C TRP A 550 38.97 -11.44 1.15
#